data_AF-A0A1V2GBU9-F1
#
_entry.id   AF-A0A1V2GBU9-F1
#
_cell.length_a   1.000
_cell.length_b   1.000
_cell.length_c   1.000
_cell.angle_alpha   90.00
_cell.angle_beta   90.00
_cell.angle_gamma   90.00
#
_symmetry.space_group_name_H-M   'P 1'
#
loop_
_entity.id
_entity.type
_entity.pdbx_description
1 polymer ?
#
loop_
_entity_poly.entity_id
_entity_poly.type
_entity_poly.pdbx_seq_one_letter_code
_entity_poly.pdbx_strand_id
1 'polypeptide(L)'
;MKLLILGNHTCGNRGDSAILRGLLDAINILNPHAEVDVMSRYPVSSSWLLNRPVMGDPLFLQMKQHNSAAGVVGRVKKVLRRRYQHQVLLSRVTDTGKLRNIAIAQGFTDFVRLLSGYDAIIQVGGSFFVDLYGVPQFEHALCTFMAKKPLFMIGHSVGPFQDEQFNQLANYVFGHCDALILRESVSLDLMKRSNITTAKVEHGVDTAWLVDHHTEDFIASYAVQHWLDVAAQQKTVAITLRELAPFDKRLGTTQQAY
;
A
#
# COMPACT_ATOMS: atom_id res chain seq x y z
N MET A 1 7.93 14.97 -14.91
CA MET A 1 6.77 14.45 -14.16
C MET A 1 7.26 14.00 -12.81
N LYS A 2 6.57 14.36 -11.73
CA LYS A 2 6.92 14.00 -10.36
C LYS A 2 5.86 13.09 -9.76
N LEU A 3 6.24 11.87 -9.42
CA LEU A 3 5.37 10.82 -8.89
C LEU A 3 5.70 10.54 -7.43
N LEU A 4 4.67 10.28 -6.62
CA LEU A 4 4.84 9.69 -5.30
C LEU A 4 4.28 8.27 -5.30
N ILE A 5 5.12 7.31 -4.93
CA ILE A 5 4.68 5.94 -4.64
C ILE A 5 4.49 5.80 -3.14
N LEU A 6 3.28 5.43 -2.74
CA LEU A 6 2.90 5.22 -1.34
C LEU A 6 2.28 3.84 -1.10
N GLY A 7 2.37 3.38 0.15
CA GLY A 7 1.90 2.08 0.57
C GLY A 7 2.82 1.51 1.64
N ASN A 8 2.41 0.42 2.27
CA ASN A 8 3.21 -0.16 3.32
C ASN A 8 4.18 -1.20 2.78
N HIS A 9 5.32 -0.74 2.29
CA HIS A 9 6.34 -1.63 1.73
C HIS A 9 7.41 -1.95 2.76
N THR A 10 8.02 -3.12 2.56
CA THR A 10 9.41 -3.37 2.95
C THR A 10 9.70 -3.21 4.45
N CYS A 11 8.78 -3.67 5.29
CA CYS A 11 9.04 -4.00 6.71
C CYS A 11 10.00 -5.21 6.83
N GLY A 12 11.11 -5.20 6.07
CA GLY A 12 11.97 -6.36 5.83
C GLY A 12 11.39 -7.41 4.87
N ASN A 13 10.15 -7.23 4.38
CA ASN A 13 9.52 -8.18 3.47
C ASN A 13 10.06 -8.02 2.04
N ARG A 14 10.78 -9.04 1.56
CA ARG A 14 11.35 -9.09 0.21
C ARG A 14 10.29 -9.22 -0.89
N GLY A 15 9.14 -9.85 -0.60
CA GLY A 15 8.01 -9.93 -1.55
C GLY A 15 7.43 -8.55 -1.84
N ASP A 16 7.11 -7.78 -0.80
CA ASP A 16 6.64 -6.40 -0.95
C ASP A 16 7.70 -5.50 -1.60
N SER A 17 8.99 -5.82 -1.38
CA SER A 17 10.10 -5.17 -2.06
C SER A 17 10.12 -5.43 -3.55
N ALA A 18 9.87 -6.67 -3.98
CA ALA A 18 9.84 -7.04 -5.39
C ALA A 18 8.67 -6.35 -6.11
N ILE A 19 7.50 -6.30 -5.49
CA ILE A 19 6.33 -5.57 -5.99
C ILE A 19 6.69 -4.10 -6.27
N LEU A 20 7.26 -3.43 -5.26
CA LEU A 20 7.65 -2.03 -5.38
C LEU A 20 8.81 -1.82 -6.38
N ARG A 21 9.80 -2.72 -6.39
CA ARG A 21 10.94 -2.67 -7.29
C ARG A 21 10.50 -2.81 -8.75
N GLY A 22 9.66 -3.79 -9.07
CA GLY A 22 9.20 -3.97 -10.45
C GLY A 22 8.36 -2.79 -10.94
N LEU A 23 7.57 -2.16 -10.06
CA LEU A 23 6.88 -0.92 -10.42
C LEU A 23 7.86 0.22 -10.71
N LEU A 24 8.92 0.37 -9.90
CA LEU A 24 9.97 1.37 -10.11
C LEU A 24 10.73 1.13 -11.42
N ASP A 25 11.11 -0.11 -11.69
CA ASP A 25 11.84 -0.50 -12.89
C ASP A 25 10.98 -0.23 -14.14
N ALA A 26 9.69 -0.61 -14.11
CA ALA A 26 8.76 -0.31 -15.19
C ALA A 26 8.62 1.21 -15.45
N ILE A 27 8.50 2.03 -14.40
CA ILE A 27 8.43 3.49 -14.56
C ILE A 27 9.74 4.02 -15.16
N ASN A 28 10.89 3.55 -14.68
CA ASN A 28 12.19 4.00 -15.16
C ASN A 28 12.42 3.64 -16.64
N ILE A 29 11.97 2.45 -17.07
CA ILE A 29 12.03 2.03 -18.48
C ILE A 29 11.11 2.88 -19.35
N LEU A 30 9.86 3.11 -18.90
CA LEU A 30 8.87 3.84 -19.69
C LEU A 30 9.11 5.36 -19.70
N ASN A 31 9.66 5.92 -18.62
CA ASN A 31 9.98 7.33 -18.50
C ASN A 31 11.19 7.55 -17.57
N PRO A 32 12.42 7.48 -18.12
CA PRO A 32 13.66 7.67 -17.34
C PRO A 32 13.80 9.04 -16.68
N HIS A 33 13.03 10.04 -17.15
CA HIS A 33 13.05 11.40 -16.63
C HIS A 33 11.98 11.65 -15.57
N ALA A 34 11.20 10.64 -15.19
CA ALA A 34 10.25 10.75 -14.09
C ALA A 34 10.99 10.86 -12.75
N GLU A 35 10.70 11.91 -11.99
CA GLU A 35 11.12 12.01 -10.60
C GLU A 35 10.16 11.17 -9.76
N VAL A 36 10.65 10.08 -9.17
CA VAL A 36 9.81 9.18 -8.38
C VAL A 36 10.28 9.18 -6.94
N ASP A 37 9.47 9.71 -6.04
CA ASP A 37 9.68 9.58 -4.60
C ASP A 37 8.92 8.36 -4.06
N VAL A 38 9.48 7.72 -3.03
CA VAL A 38 8.90 6.53 -2.39
C VAL A 38 8.68 6.83 -0.92
N MET A 39 7.51 6.46 -0.40
CA MET A 39 7.15 6.63 1.01
C MET A 39 6.83 5.28 1.67
N SER A 40 7.32 5.08 2.89
CA SER A 40 7.04 3.89 3.69
C SER A 40 6.94 4.20 5.18
N ARG A 41 6.20 3.36 5.92
CA ARG A 41 6.20 3.34 7.40
C ARG A 41 7.55 2.91 7.98
N TYR A 42 8.37 2.20 7.21
CA TYR A 42 9.67 1.66 7.60
C TYR A 42 10.79 2.15 6.66
N PRO A 43 11.07 3.45 6.60
CA PRO A 43 11.93 4.04 5.58
C PRO A 43 13.36 3.48 5.58
N VAL A 44 13.93 3.15 6.75
CA VAL A 44 15.30 2.63 6.86
C VAL A 44 15.45 1.26 6.22
N SER A 45 14.62 0.28 6.60
CA SER A 45 14.66 -1.07 6.01
C SER A 45 14.28 -1.05 4.53
N SER A 46 13.34 -0.20 4.17
CA SER A 46 12.91 0.00 2.78
C SER A 46 14.04 0.56 1.92
N SER A 47 14.76 1.57 2.43
CA SER A 47 15.88 2.18 1.71
C SER A 47 17.01 1.18 1.48
N TRP A 48 17.29 0.34 2.48
CA TRP A 48 18.31 -0.71 2.36
C TRP A 48 17.92 -1.77 1.32
N LEU A 49 16.67 -2.25 1.32
CA LEU A 49 16.20 -3.26 0.37
C LEU A 49 16.10 -2.75 -1.07
N LEU A 50 15.71 -1.48 -1.25
CA LEU A 50 15.54 -0.88 -2.58
C LEU A 50 16.81 -0.21 -3.10
N ASN A 51 17.86 -0.12 -2.26
CA ASN A 51 19.09 0.62 -2.51
C ASN A 51 18.85 2.07 -2.98
N ARG A 52 17.92 2.78 -2.32
CA ARG A 52 17.56 4.17 -2.64
C ARG A 52 16.95 4.89 -1.45
N PRO A 53 16.90 6.23 -1.43
CA PRO A 53 16.20 6.98 -0.40
C PRO A 53 14.70 6.65 -0.37
N VAL A 54 14.16 6.46 0.84
CA VAL A 54 12.72 6.29 1.09
C VAL A 54 12.28 7.26 2.18
N MET A 55 11.23 8.02 1.91
CA MET A 55 10.62 8.96 2.83
C MET A 55 9.84 8.22 3.92
N GLY A 56 9.86 8.75 5.14
CA GLY A 56 9.01 8.25 6.22
C GLY A 56 7.57 8.72 6.04
N ASP A 57 6.61 7.82 6.26
CA ASP A 57 5.17 8.14 6.26
C ASP A 57 4.81 9.10 7.41
N PRO A 58 4.47 10.37 7.13
CA PRO A 58 4.21 11.36 8.16
C PRO A 58 2.93 11.05 8.96
N LEU A 59 1.92 10.43 8.33
CA LEU A 59 0.69 10.06 9.03
C LEU A 59 0.97 8.96 10.06
N PHE A 60 1.81 7.98 9.70
CA PHE A 60 2.24 6.93 10.62
C PHE A 60 3.10 7.48 11.77
N LEU A 61 4.07 8.36 11.47
CA LEU A 61 4.92 8.99 12.49
C LEU A 61 4.08 9.80 13.50
N GLN A 62 3.15 10.59 13.00
CA GLN A 62 2.23 11.36 13.83
C GLN A 62 1.34 10.44 14.68
N MET A 63 0.80 9.37 14.08
CA MET A 63 0.02 8.37 14.81
C MET A 63 0.84 7.75 15.95
N LYS A 64 2.11 7.40 15.70
CA LYS A 64 3.01 6.82 16.71
C LYS A 64 3.22 7.78 17.89
N GLN A 65 3.50 9.06 17.61
CA GLN A 65 3.65 10.10 18.64
C GLN A 65 2.37 10.29 19.47
N HIS A 66 1.21 10.29 18.83
CA HIS A 66 -0.07 10.38 19.53
C HIS A 66 -0.41 9.12 20.33
N ASN A 67 0.06 7.95 19.91
CA ASN A 67 -0.16 6.69 20.62
C ASN A 67 0.61 6.61 21.93
N SER A 68 1.75 7.31 22.03
CA SER A 68 2.59 7.41 23.23
C SER A 68 2.14 8.47 24.24
N ALA A 69 1.10 9.25 23.96
CA ALA A 69 0.59 10.27 24.88
C ALA A 69 -0.04 9.62 26.13
N ALA A 70 0.46 9.98 27.32
CA ALA A 70 0.02 9.46 28.61
C ALA A 70 -1.32 10.09 29.07
N GLY A 71 -2.10 9.34 29.88
CA GLY A 71 -3.31 9.83 30.55
C GLY A 71 -4.64 9.28 30.01
N VAL A 72 -5.67 9.25 30.88
CA VAL A 72 -7.00 8.68 30.58
C VAL A 72 -7.75 9.51 29.52
N VAL A 73 -7.71 10.83 29.62
CA VAL A 73 -8.32 11.75 28.63
C VAL A 73 -7.65 11.60 27.26
N GLY A 74 -6.33 11.39 27.23
CA GLY A 74 -5.58 11.12 26.00
C GLY A 74 -6.02 9.82 25.32
N ARG A 75 -6.28 8.76 26.09
CA ARG A 75 -6.81 7.49 25.57
C ARG A 75 -8.21 7.64 24.97
N VAL A 76 -9.11 8.35 25.64
CA VAL A 76 -10.48 8.56 25.13
C VAL A 76 -10.44 9.37 23.82
N LYS A 77 -9.69 10.49 23.79
CA LYS A 77 -9.49 11.27 22.56
C LYS A 77 -8.88 10.44 21.43
N LYS A 78 -7.92 9.56 21.74
CA LYS A 78 -7.30 8.64 20.78
C LYS A 78 -8.31 7.67 20.18
N VAL A 79 -9.15 7.05 21.01
CA VAL A 79 -10.18 6.10 20.55
C VAL A 79 -11.20 6.82 19.66
N LEU A 80 -11.71 7.96 20.11
CA LEU A 80 -12.66 8.76 19.32
C LEU A 80 -12.05 9.21 18.00
N ARG A 81 -10.80 9.69 18.02
CA ARG A 81 -10.11 10.11 16.81
C ARG A 81 -9.97 8.94 15.82
N ARG A 82 -9.44 7.79 16.26
CA ARG A 82 -9.32 6.62 15.38
C ARG A 82 -10.67 6.16 14.81
N ARG A 83 -11.74 6.26 15.60
CA ARG A 83 -13.08 5.82 15.20
C ARG A 83 -13.76 6.77 14.22
N TYR A 84 -13.53 8.07 14.30
CA TYR A 84 -14.29 9.05 13.51
C TYR A 84 -13.45 9.84 12.49
N GLN A 85 -12.12 9.76 12.55
CA GLN A 85 -11.25 10.54 11.67
C GLN A 85 -11.47 10.24 10.19
N HIS A 86 -11.64 8.97 9.81
CA HIS A 86 -11.94 8.60 8.43
C HIS A 86 -13.28 9.19 7.94
N GLN A 87 -14.28 9.30 8.81
CA GLN A 87 -15.57 9.92 8.48
C GLN A 87 -15.43 11.43 8.28
N VAL A 88 -14.62 12.09 9.11
CA VAL A 88 -14.29 13.50 8.93
C VAL A 88 -13.56 13.72 7.61
N LEU A 89 -12.54 12.89 7.29
CA LEU A 89 -11.82 12.96 6.03
C LEU A 89 -12.74 12.75 4.83
N LEU A 90 -13.56 11.69 4.87
CA LEU A 90 -14.54 11.40 3.82
C LEU A 90 -15.48 12.59 3.61
N SER A 91 -16.08 13.12 4.69
CA SER A 91 -16.99 14.27 4.63
C SER A 91 -16.36 15.53 4.05
N ARG A 92 -15.04 15.71 4.26
CA ARG A 92 -14.26 16.82 3.72
C ARG A 92 -14.02 16.66 2.23
N VAL A 93 -13.72 15.44 1.78
CA VAL A 93 -13.45 15.14 0.36
C VAL A 93 -14.74 15.24 -0.44
N THR A 94 -15.86 14.73 0.09
CA THR A 94 -17.16 14.78 -0.56
C THR A 94 -17.86 16.13 -0.44
N ASP A 95 -17.37 17.02 0.41
CA ASP A 95 -18.04 18.25 0.83
C ASP A 95 -19.48 18.02 1.35
N THR A 96 -19.73 16.90 2.04
CA THR A 96 -21.07 16.53 2.53
C THR A 96 -21.18 16.43 4.04
N GLY A 97 -22.39 16.66 4.57
CA GLY A 97 -22.71 16.47 5.98
C GLY A 97 -22.12 17.53 6.93
N LYS A 98 -22.41 17.40 8.23
CA LYS A 98 -21.96 18.35 9.27
C LYS A 98 -20.49 18.17 9.65
N LEU A 99 -19.93 16.98 9.45
CA LEU A 99 -18.55 16.65 9.81
C LEU A 99 -17.50 17.38 8.95
N ARG A 100 -17.87 17.85 7.75
CA ARG A 100 -16.97 18.60 6.86
C ARG A 100 -16.41 19.88 7.49
N ASN A 101 -17.17 20.46 8.42
CA ASN A 101 -16.83 21.69 9.14
C ASN A 101 -15.86 21.44 10.32
N ILE A 102 -15.61 20.19 10.68
CA ILE A 102 -14.67 19.84 11.74
C ILE A 102 -13.25 20.04 11.21
N ALA A 103 -12.40 20.69 12.02
CA ALA A 103 -10.99 20.86 11.71
C ALA A 103 -10.28 19.50 11.67
N ILE A 104 -9.55 19.25 10.59
CA ILE A 104 -8.70 18.07 10.46
C ILE A 104 -7.38 18.32 11.21
N ALA A 105 -6.82 17.27 11.82
CA ALA A 105 -5.54 17.37 12.50
C ALA A 105 -4.43 17.89 11.56
N GLN A 106 -3.52 18.71 12.09
CA GLN A 106 -2.49 19.40 11.32
C GLN A 106 -1.68 18.47 10.41
N GLY A 107 -1.28 17.28 10.89
CA GLY A 107 -0.51 16.34 10.08
C GLY A 107 -1.21 15.82 8.83
N PHE A 108 -2.54 15.79 8.78
CA PHE A 108 -3.27 15.49 7.53
C PHE A 108 -3.24 16.69 6.58
N THR A 109 -3.41 17.91 7.10
CA THR A 109 -3.27 19.13 6.29
C THR A 109 -1.86 19.28 5.72
N ASP A 110 -0.84 18.99 6.52
CA ASP A 110 0.56 18.98 6.09
C ASP A 110 0.82 17.91 5.04
N PHE A 111 0.24 16.72 5.22
CA PHE A 111 0.34 15.64 4.24
C PHE A 111 -0.35 15.99 2.92
N VAL A 112 -1.54 16.59 2.96
CA VAL A 112 -2.24 17.11 1.76
C VAL A 112 -1.39 18.16 1.04
N ARG A 113 -0.73 19.05 1.78
CA ARG A 113 0.21 20.02 1.19
C ARG A 113 1.42 19.32 0.57
N LEU A 114 1.97 18.28 1.19
CA LEU A 114 3.04 17.47 0.59
C LEU A 114 2.59 16.84 -0.73
N LEU A 115 1.41 16.21 -0.74
CA LEU A 115 0.83 15.58 -1.94
C LEU A 115 0.60 16.59 -3.08
N SER A 116 0.30 17.84 -2.76
CA SER A 116 0.09 18.88 -3.78
C SER A 116 1.31 19.14 -4.68
N GLY A 117 2.51 18.78 -4.22
CA GLY A 117 3.77 18.92 -4.98
C GLY A 117 4.04 17.83 -6.01
N TYR A 118 3.17 16.82 -6.12
CA TYR A 118 3.30 15.73 -7.08
C TYR A 118 2.28 15.85 -8.22
N ASP A 119 2.60 15.30 -9.38
CA ASP A 119 1.70 15.25 -10.54
C ASP A 119 0.66 14.13 -10.40
N ALA A 120 1.07 12.99 -9.86
CA ALA A 120 0.19 11.85 -9.56
C ALA A 120 0.71 11.03 -8.38
N ILE A 121 -0.22 10.34 -7.74
CA ILE A 121 0.05 9.47 -6.61
C ILE A 121 -0.24 8.03 -7.02
N ILE A 122 0.73 7.14 -6.77
CA ILE A 122 0.57 5.72 -7.04
C ILE A 122 0.56 4.98 -5.71
N GLN A 123 -0.55 4.30 -5.45
CA GLN A 123 -0.62 3.32 -4.37
C GLN A 123 -0.22 1.96 -4.90
N VAL A 124 0.98 1.54 -4.53
CA VAL A 124 1.57 0.26 -4.93
C VAL A 124 0.90 -0.92 -4.22
N GLY A 125 0.91 -2.04 -4.92
CA GLY A 125 0.11 -3.24 -4.68
C GLY A 125 0.48 -4.10 -3.48
N GLY A 126 -0.01 -5.33 -3.52
CA GLY A 126 -0.04 -6.26 -2.39
C GLY A 126 -1.43 -6.38 -1.77
N SER A 127 -1.53 -7.12 -0.66
CA SER A 127 -2.81 -7.35 0.03
C SER A 127 -3.03 -6.29 1.11
N PHE A 128 -3.19 -5.02 0.73
CA PHE A 128 -3.26 -3.91 1.69
C PHE A 128 -4.69 -3.50 2.06
N PHE A 129 -5.66 -3.72 1.16
CA PHE A 129 -7.07 -3.37 1.33
C PHE A 129 -7.91 -4.58 1.71
N VAL A 130 -7.67 -5.02 2.93
CA VAL A 130 -8.38 -6.11 3.61
C VAL A 130 -9.05 -5.50 4.83
N ASP A 131 -10.32 -5.82 5.09
CA ASP A 131 -11.06 -5.30 6.24
C ASP A 131 -10.33 -5.53 7.59
N LEU A 132 -9.54 -6.60 7.68
CA LEU A 132 -8.65 -6.94 8.79
C LEU A 132 -7.71 -5.80 9.21
N TYR A 133 -7.21 -5.03 8.25
CA TYR A 133 -6.31 -3.89 8.49
C TYR A 133 -7.06 -2.60 8.86
N GLY A 134 -8.37 -2.59 8.65
CA GLY A 134 -9.28 -1.53 9.06
C GLY A 134 -9.27 -0.30 8.14
N VAL A 135 -10.20 0.59 8.45
CA VAL A 135 -10.46 1.84 7.70
C VAL A 135 -9.29 2.83 7.57
N PRO A 136 -8.25 2.88 8.45
CA PRO A 136 -7.14 3.81 8.27
C PRO A 136 -6.34 3.59 6.99
N GLN A 137 -6.45 2.43 6.34
CA GLN A 137 -5.77 2.14 5.07
C GLN A 137 -6.20 3.07 3.93
N PHE A 138 -7.38 3.70 4.04
CA PHE A 138 -7.88 4.65 3.07
C PHE A 138 -7.42 6.10 3.33
N GLU A 139 -6.73 6.39 4.44
CA GLU A 139 -6.34 7.75 4.80
C GLU A 139 -5.44 8.41 3.74
N HIS A 140 -4.49 7.67 3.17
CA HIS A 140 -3.64 8.18 2.09
C HIS A 140 -4.46 8.55 0.86
N ALA A 141 -5.39 7.68 0.44
CA ALA A 141 -6.25 7.92 -0.71
C ALA A 141 -7.18 9.14 -0.51
N LEU A 142 -7.79 9.26 0.68
CA LEU A 142 -8.62 10.42 1.01
C LEU A 142 -7.80 11.72 1.00
N CYS A 143 -6.57 11.70 1.52
CA CYS A 143 -5.68 12.87 1.44
C CYS A 143 -5.29 13.21 0.00
N THR A 144 -5.07 12.21 -0.86
CA THR A 144 -4.81 12.41 -2.29
C THR A 144 -5.97 13.13 -2.98
N PHE A 145 -7.22 12.72 -2.70
CA PHE A 145 -8.40 13.39 -3.25
C PHE A 145 -8.56 14.82 -2.72
N MET A 146 -8.27 15.05 -1.43
CA MET A 146 -8.25 16.42 -0.88
C MET A 146 -7.19 17.31 -1.55
N ALA A 147 -6.03 16.74 -1.91
CA ALA A 147 -4.98 17.42 -2.65
C ALA A 147 -5.32 17.63 -4.13
N LYS A 148 -6.47 17.10 -4.59
CA LYS A 148 -6.91 17.11 -5.99
C LYS A 148 -5.87 16.51 -6.93
N LYS A 149 -5.25 15.41 -6.51
CA LYS A 149 -4.25 14.69 -7.30
C LYS A 149 -4.83 13.38 -7.84
N PRO A 150 -4.41 12.97 -9.05
CA PRO A 150 -4.70 11.64 -9.56
C PRO A 150 -4.20 10.54 -8.63
N LEU A 151 -4.99 9.48 -8.47
CA LEU A 151 -4.68 8.30 -7.68
C LEU A 151 -4.75 7.05 -8.54
N PHE A 152 -3.62 6.36 -8.70
CA PHE A 152 -3.55 5.05 -9.35
C PHE A 152 -3.26 3.98 -8.31
N MET A 153 -4.05 2.91 -8.29
CA MET A 153 -3.89 1.81 -7.34
C MET A 153 -3.46 0.57 -8.11
N ILE A 154 -2.18 0.22 -8.07
CA ILE A 154 -1.58 -0.72 -9.03
C ILE A 154 -1.17 -2.03 -8.36
N GLY A 155 -1.66 -3.16 -8.86
CA GLY A 155 -1.22 -4.50 -8.45
C GLY A 155 -1.80 -4.95 -7.11
N HIS A 156 -3.01 -4.52 -6.77
CA HIS A 156 -3.63 -4.85 -5.48
C HIS A 156 -4.32 -6.21 -5.48
N SER A 157 -4.22 -6.90 -4.34
CA SER A 157 -5.30 -7.78 -3.88
C SER A 157 -6.18 -7.01 -2.91
N VAL A 158 -7.50 -7.14 -3.05
CA VAL A 158 -8.48 -6.48 -2.20
C VAL A 158 -9.50 -7.46 -1.64
N GLY A 159 -10.06 -7.13 -0.48
CA GLY A 159 -11.02 -7.96 0.24
C GLY A 159 -10.37 -8.94 1.23
N PRO A 160 -11.18 -9.67 2.01
CA PRO A 160 -12.64 -9.64 2.01
C PRO A 160 -13.23 -8.31 2.52
N PHE A 161 -14.53 -8.15 2.28
CA PHE A 161 -15.32 -6.93 2.49
C PHE A 161 -16.48 -7.22 3.44
N GLN A 162 -16.18 -7.59 4.69
CA GLN A 162 -17.19 -7.98 5.68
C GLN A 162 -17.64 -6.80 6.57
N ASP A 163 -16.75 -5.82 6.78
CA ASP A 163 -17.05 -4.64 7.60
C ASP A 163 -17.73 -3.53 6.78
N GLU A 164 -18.90 -3.08 7.23
CA GLU A 164 -19.72 -2.11 6.49
C GLU A 164 -19.02 -0.73 6.34
N GLN A 165 -18.29 -0.27 7.37
CA GLN A 165 -17.58 1.00 7.30
C GLN A 165 -16.40 0.93 6.33
N PHE A 166 -15.68 -0.19 6.34
CA PHE A 166 -14.64 -0.49 5.37
C PHE A 166 -15.21 -0.51 3.95
N ASN A 167 -16.36 -1.16 3.75
CA ASN A 167 -17.01 -1.26 2.44
C ASN A 167 -17.47 0.10 1.91
N GLN A 168 -17.97 0.98 2.78
CA GLN A 168 -18.33 2.35 2.41
C GLN A 168 -17.11 3.12 1.87
N LEU A 169 -15.98 3.05 2.58
CA LEU A 169 -14.75 3.71 2.15
C LEU A 169 -14.14 3.05 0.91
N ALA A 170 -14.16 1.73 0.82
CA ALA A 170 -13.71 0.98 -0.35
C ALA A 170 -14.49 1.43 -1.59
N ASN A 171 -15.82 1.46 -1.51
CA ASN A 171 -16.68 1.94 -2.59
C ASN A 171 -16.35 3.37 -3.02
N TYR A 172 -16.17 4.26 -2.04
CA TYR A 172 -15.81 5.63 -2.34
C TYR A 172 -14.44 5.71 -3.03
N VAL A 173 -13.39 5.15 -2.42
CA VAL A 173 -12.02 5.25 -2.91
C VAL A 173 -11.85 4.57 -4.26
N PHE A 174 -12.31 3.32 -4.41
CA PHE A 174 -12.19 2.59 -5.67
C PHE A 174 -13.07 3.17 -6.78
N GLY A 175 -14.16 3.85 -6.43
CA GLY A 175 -15.00 4.55 -7.41
C GLY A 175 -14.42 5.88 -7.90
N HIS A 176 -13.49 6.49 -7.13
CA HIS A 176 -12.96 7.82 -7.41
C HIS A 176 -11.47 7.83 -7.76
N CYS A 177 -10.73 6.74 -7.55
CA CYS A 177 -9.39 6.60 -8.11
C CYS A 177 -9.44 6.62 -9.64
N ASP A 178 -8.33 7.01 -10.26
CA ASP A 178 -8.22 7.08 -11.72
C ASP A 178 -8.21 5.67 -12.32
N ALA A 179 -7.51 4.72 -11.67
CA ALA A 179 -7.55 3.30 -11.99
C ALA A 179 -7.28 2.42 -10.76
N LEU A 180 -7.97 1.28 -10.69
CA LEU A 180 -7.72 0.20 -9.73
C LEU A 180 -7.31 -1.06 -10.49
N ILE A 181 -6.02 -1.35 -10.53
CA ILE A 181 -5.45 -2.50 -11.24
C ILE A 181 -5.31 -3.65 -10.27
N LEU A 182 -6.11 -4.70 -10.46
CA LEU A 182 -6.10 -5.91 -9.64
C LEU A 182 -5.14 -6.94 -10.23
N ARG A 183 -4.33 -7.57 -9.38
CA ARG A 183 -3.33 -8.55 -9.82
C ARG A 183 -3.88 -9.98 -9.99
N GLU A 184 -5.10 -10.25 -9.51
CA GLU A 184 -5.79 -11.52 -9.72
C GLU A 184 -7.33 -11.37 -9.79
N SER A 185 -8.00 -12.37 -10.37
CA SER A 185 -9.47 -12.38 -10.53
C SER A 185 -10.23 -12.56 -9.23
N VAL A 186 -9.65 -13.23 -8.23
CA VAL A 186 -10.30 -13.50 -6.93
C VAL A 186 -10.72 -12.19 -6.24
N SER A 187 -9.88 -11.16 -6.30
CA SER A 187 -10.19 -9.83 -5.78
C SER A 187 -11.41 -9.21 -6.47
N LEU A 188 -11.51 -9.33 -7.81
CA LEU A 188 -12.67 -8.85 -8.55
C LEU A 188 -13.95 -9.59 -8.16
N ASP A 189 -13.86 -10.91 -7.96
CA ASP A 189 -15.02 -11.71 -7.54
C ASP A 189 -15.49 -11.34 -6.14
N LEU A 190 -14.56 -11.07 -5.21
CA LEU A 190 -14.88 -10.56 -3.88
C LEU A 190 -15.57 -9.20 -3.95
N MET A 191 -15.08 -8.28 -4.78
CA MET A 191 -15.73 -6.98 -4.99
C MET A 191 -17.16 -7.14 -5.49
N LYS A 192 -17.38 -7.96 -6.52
CA LYS A 192 -18.72 -8.23 -7.08
C LYS A 192 -19.66 -8.83 -6.03
N ARG A 193 -19.21 -9.85 -5.28
CA ARG A 193 -20.02 -10.51 -4.25
C ARG A 193 -20.41 -9.57 -3.10
N SER A 194 -19.54 -8.63 -2.78
CA SER A 194 -19.76 -7.65 -1.70
C SER A 194 -20.34 -6.32 -2.19
N ASN A 195 -20.81 -6.26 -3.44
CA ASN A 195 -21.38 -5.05 -4.05
C ASN A 195 -20.45 -3.82 -3.93
N ILE A 196 -19.14 -4.06 -4.07
CA ILE A 196 -18.13 -3.01 -4.19
C ILE A 196 -18.03 -2.61 -5.66
N THR A 197 -17.97 -1.32 -5.94
CA THR A 197 -17.88 -0.76 -7.29
C THR A 197 -16.68 -1.31 -8.04
N THR A 198 -16.91 -1.72 -9.29
CA THR A 198 -15.88 -2.24 -10.19
C THR A 198 -15.65 -1.36 -11.42
N ALA A 199 -16.27 -0.16 -11.45
CA ALA A 199 -16.29 0.71 -12.63
C ALA A 199 -14.90 1.19 -13.09
N LYS A 200 -13.93 1.23 -12.18
CA LYS A 200 -12.54 1.64 -12.42
C LYS A 200 -11.56 0.47 -12.34
N VAL A 201 -12.06 -0.76 -12.30
CA VAL A 201 -11.21 -1.95 -12.18
C VAL A 201 -10.63 -2.32 -13.53
N GLU A 202 -9.32 -2.54 -13.53
CA GLU A 202 -8.57 -3.11 -14.64
C GLU A 202 -7.91 -4.42 -14.19
N HIS A 203 -7.81 -5.37 -15.13
CA HIS A 203 -7.06 -6.61 -14.91
C HIS A 203 -5.58 -6.35 -15.19
N GLY A 204 -4.73 -6.68 -14.21
CA GLY A 204 -3.29 -6.65 -14.36
C GLY A 204 -2.63 -7.90 -13.78
N VAL A 205 -1.34 -7.78 -13.50
CA VAL A 205 -0.51 -8.81 -12.88
C VAL A 205 0.21 -8.22 -11.67
N ASP A 206 0.78 -9.09 -10.83
CA ASP A 206 1.62 -8.65 -9.72
C ASP A 206 2.84 -7.89 -10.26
N THR A 207 3.13 -6.70 -9.74
CA THR A 207 4.22 -5.87 -10.27
C THR A 207 5.59 -6.46 -9.97
N ALA A 208 5.72 -7.50 -9.13
CA ALA A 208 6.96 -8.24 -8.97
C ALA A 208 7.42 -8.92 -10.27
N TRP A 209 6.50 -9.22 -11.20
CA TRP A 209 6.84 -9.72 -12.54
C TRP A 209 7.52 -8.68 -13.44
N LEU A 210 7.51 -7.41 -13.04
CA LEU A 210 8.13 -6.31 -13.76
C LEU A 210 9.55 -6.01 -13.28
N VAL A 211 10.07 -6.76 -12.30
CA VAL A 211 11.45 -6.57 -11.82
C VAL A 211 12.42 -6.84 -12.97
N ASP A 212 13.28 -5.87 -13.24
CA ASP A 212 14.28 -5.99 -14.29
C ASP A 212 15.29 -7.09 -13.92
N HIS A 213 15.62 -7.94 -14.89
CA HIS A 213 16.50 -9.08 -14.68
C HIS A 213 17.98 -8.66 -14.61
N HIS A 214 18.32 -7.41 -14.98
CA HIS A 214 19.68 -6.85 -14.95
C HIS A 214 20.74 -7.82 -15.51
N THR A 215 20.40 -8.59 -16.55
CA THR A 215 21.26 -9.70 -17.04
C THR A 215 22.61 -9.24 -17.57
N GLU A 216 22.71 -7.99 -18.04
CA GLU A 216 23.93 -7.45 -18.63
C GLU A 216 24.93 -6.95 -17.57
N ASP A 217 24.43 -6.44 -16.43
CA ASP A 217 25.25 -5.81 -15.38
C ASP A 217 25.39 -6.67 -14.12
N PHE A 218 24.72 -7.83 -14.07
CA PHE A 218 24.77 -8.72 -12.92
C PHE A 218 26.07 -9.54 -12.87
N ILE A 219 26.93 -9.22 -11.91
CA ILE A 219 28.13 -10.00 -11.61
C ILE A 219 27.84 -10.95 -10.44
N ALA A 220 27.62 -12.22 -10.74
CA ALA A 220 27.39 -13.24 -9.73
C ALA A 220 28.64 -13.45 -8.84
N SER A 221 28.45 -13.54 -7.53
CA SER A 221 29.50 -14.07 -6.66
C SER A 221 29.71 -15.56 -6.95
N TYR A 222 30.86 -16.13 -6.54
CA TYR A 222 31.15 -17.55 -6.71
C TYR A 222 29.99 -18.46 -6.27
N ALA A 223 29.42 -18.19 -5.08
CA ALA A 223 28.31 -18.98 -4.55
C ALA A 223 27.04 -18.85 -5.40
N VAL A 224 26.74 -17.65 -5.90
CA VAL A 224 25.56 -17.43 -6.75
C VAL A 224 25.75 -18.11 -8.11
N GLN A 225 26.93 -17.97 -8.71
CA GLN A 225 27.24 -18.61 -9.99
C GLN A 225 27.10 -20.13 -9.90
N HIS A 226 27.62 -20.75 -8.84
CA HIS A 226 27.47 -22.19 -8.60
C HIS A 226 25.99 -22.62 -8.62
N TRP A 227 25.12 -21.90 -7.91
CA TRP A 227 23.69 -22.25 -7.87
C TRP A 227 22.97 -21.97 -9.18
N LEU A 228 23.37 -20.94 -9.93
CA LEU A 228 22.86 -20.68 -11.28
C LEU A 228 23.23 -21.82 -12.24
N ASP A 229 24.47 -22.29 -12.19
CA ASP A 229 24.94 -23.41 -13.02
C ASP A 229 24.18 -24.70 -12.70
N VAL A 230 23.93 -24.97 -11.41
CA VAL A 230 23.11 -26.12 -10.97
C VAL A 230 21.66 -25.98 -11.44
N ALA A 231 21.08 -24.78 -11.33
CA ALA A 231 19.70 -24.52 -11.76
C ALA A 231 19.53 -24.62 -13.28
N ALA A 232 20.56 -24.32 -14.07
CA ALA A 232 20.51 -24.42 -15.52
C ALA A 232 20.47 -25.87 -16.04
N GLN A 233 20.90 -26.85 -15.24
CA GLN A 233 20.99 -28.26 -15.65
C GLN A 233 19.65 -29.00 -15.62
N GLN A 234 18.64 -28.46 -14.93
CA GLN A 234 17.36 -29.14 -14.73
C GLN A 234 16.24 -28.14 -14.49
N LYS A 235 14.98 -28.59 -14.59
CA LYS A 235 13.84 -27.75 -14.21
C LYS A 235 13.91 -27.48 -12.71
N THR A 236 14.18 -26.23 -12.33
CA THR A 236 14.34 -25.82 -10.93
C THR A 236 13.18 -24.93 -10.50
N VAL A 237 12.68 -25.17 -9.29
CA VAL A 237 11.74 -24.28 -8.60
C VAL A 237 12.46 -23.68 -7.41
N ALA A 238 12.59 -22.35 -7.39
CA ALA A 238 13.13 -21.62 -6.25
C ALA A 238 12.00 -21.37 -5.24
N ILE A 239 12.23 -21.75 -3.98
CA ILE A 239 11.30 -21.48 -2.88
C ILE A 239 12.03 -20.76 -1.75
N THR A 240 11.40 -19.74 -1.18
CA THR A 240 11.85 -19.15 0.09
C THR A 240 10.96 -19.68 1.19
N LEU A 241 11.54 -20.45 2.10
CA LEU A 241 10.84 -20.95 3.29
C LEU A 241 11.16 -20.05 4.47
N ARG A 242 10.14 -19.75 5.28
CA ARG A 242 10.31 -19.08 6.57
C ARG A 242 9.46 -19.79 7.61
N GLU A 243 9.94 -19.82 8.84
CA GLU A 243 9.10 -20.18 9.96
C GLU A 243 8.03 -19.09 10.12
N LEU A 244 6.77 -19.46 9.96
CA LEU A 244 5.65 -18.53 10.12
C LEU A 244 5.52 -18.17 11.60
N ALA A 245 5.40 -16.88 11.90
CA ALA A 245 4.87 -16.43 13.18
C ALA A 245 3.43 -16.96 13.34
N PRO A 246 2.95 -17.23 14.58
CA PRO A 246 1.65 -17.84 14.81
C PRO A 246 0.54 -17.12 14.04
N PHE A 247 -0.30 -17.91 13.34
CA PHE A 247 -1.43 -17.40 12.57
C PHE A 247 -2.36 -16.54 13.44
N ASP A 248 -2.93 -15.50 12.82
CA ASP A 248 -4.02 -14.76 13.46
C ASP A 248 -5.17 -15.74 13.75
N LYS A 249 -5.60 -15.82 15.01
CA LYS A 249 -6.69 -16.71 15.46
C LYS A 249 -7.96 -16.57 14.62
N ARG A 250 -8.16 -15.42 13.98
CA ARG A 250 -9.31 -15.13 13.11
C ARG A 250 -9.31 -15.91 11.80
N LEU A 251 -8.16 -16.44 11.37
CA LEU A 251 -8.07 -17.28 10.17
C LEU A 251 -8.62 -18.69 10.39
N GLY A 252 -8.97 -19.06 11.63
CA GLY A 252 -9.57 -20.36 11.95
C GLY A 252 -8.68 -21.56 11.63
N THR A 253 -7.39 -21.34 11.39
CA THR A 253 -6.42 -22.38 11.03
C THR A 253 -5.28 -22.43 12.05
N THR A 254 -4.70 -23.61 12.24
CA THR A 254 -3.49 -23.80 13.06
C THR A 254 -2.28 -23.96 12.15
N GLN A 255 -1.08 -23.72 12.67
CA GLN A 255 0.15 -23.93 11.89
C GLN A 255 0.38 -25.40 11.52
N GLN A 256 -0.21 -26.35 12.26
CA GLN A 256 -0.19 -27.78 11.94
C GLN A 256 -1.24 -28.19 10.90
N ALA A 257 -2.26 -27.37 10.65
CA ALA A 257 -3.32 -27.64 9.68
C ALA A 257 -2.94 -27.21 8.25
N TYR A 258 -1.82 -26.52 8.08
CA TYR A 258 -1.26 -26.11 6.79
C TYR A 258 -0.15 -27.07 6.37
#